data_AF-A0A1Q7VRI0-F1
#
_entry.id   AF-A0A1Q7VRI0-F1
#
_cell.length_a   1.000
_cell.length_b   1.000
_cell.length_c   1.000
_cell.angle_alpha   90.00
_cell.angle_beta   90.00
_cell.angle_gamma   90.00
#
_symmetry.space_group_name_H-M   'P 1'
#
loop_
_entity.id
_entity.type
_entity.pdbx_description
1 polymer ?
#
loop_
_entity_poly.entity_id
_entity_poly.type
_entity_poly.pdbx_seq_one_letter_code
_entity_poly.pdbx_strand_id
1 'polypeptide(L)'
;MPPQSLGTAVIVAGLLLGLWCLVPAVRNRTLGASHWAGSGLVYALVCAEVISGIVHLAQGAHPREYATFIGYLIAIFLILPLGAVLARLEPTRWGAVILTVAALVVSVLILRINQLWSGVG
;
A
#
# COMPACT_ATOMS: atom_id res chain seq x y z
N MET A 1 5.73 7.87 -17.85
CA MET A 1 4.90 7.37 -16.73
C MET A 1 4.60 5.90 -17.01
N PRO A 2 4.78 4.96 -16.07
CA PRO A 2 4.10 3.68 -16.19
C PRO A 2 2.59 3.98 -16.10
N PRO A 3 1.72 3.13 -16.67
CA PRO A 3 0.35 3.52 -16.95
C PRO A 3 -0.33 3.89 -15.63
N GLN A 4 -1.02 5.02 -15.62
CA GLN A 4 -1.79 5.55 -14.48
C GLN A 4 -2.72 4.48 -13.87
N SER A 5 -3.01 3.44 -14.65
CA SER A 5 -3.72 2.23 -14.26
C SER A 5 -3.04 1.41 -13.16
N LEU A 6 -1.71 1.33 -13.05
CA LEU A 6 -1.04 0.53 -12.00
C LEU A 6 -1.24 1.16 -10.62
N GLY A 7 -0.81 2.40 -10.42
CA GLY A 7 -1.07 3.13 -9.18
C GLY A 7 -2.56 3.19 -8.83
N THR A 8 -3.44 3.41 -9.83
CA THR A 8 -4.90 3.36 -9.62
C THR A 8 -5.36 1.97 -9.18
N ALA A 9 -4.84 0.89 -9.79
CA ALA A 9 -5.17 -0.47 -9.39
C ALA A 9 -4.71 -0.75 -7.95
N VAL A 10 -3.53 -0.27 -7.55
CA VAL A 10 -3.06 -0.47 -6.17
C VAL A 10 -3.90 0.33 -5.17
N ILE A 11 -4.31 1.56 -5.51
CA ILE A 11 -5.24 2.35 -4.68
C ILE A 11 -6.57 1.61 -4.53
N VAL A 12 -7.19 1.19 -5.64
CA VAL A 12 -8.48 0.50 -5.61
C VAL A 12 -8.37 -0.81 -4.85
N ALA A 13 -7.33 -1.61 -5.09
CA ALA A 13 -7.11 -2.87 -4.39
C ALA A 13 -6.84 -2.67 -2.90
N GLY A 14 -6.08 -1.64 -2.51
CA GLY A 14 -5.84 -1.26 -1.13
C GLY A 14 -7.11 -0.83 -0.40
N LEU A 15 -7.94 0.01 -1.04
CA LEU A 15 -9.25 0.41 -0.51
C LEU A 15 -10.20 -0.77 -0.35
N LEU A 16 -10.27 -1.65 -1.35
CA LEU A 16 -11.08 -2.87 -1.29
C LEU A 16 -10.62 -3.80 -0.18
N LEU A 17 -9.31 -4.00 -0.02
CA LEU A 17 -8.74 -4.80 1.07
C LEU A 17 -9.06 -4.16 2.43
N GLY A 18 -8.93 -2.84 2.56
CA GLY A 18 -9.26 -2.10 3.77
C GLY A 18 -10.73 -2.27 4.15
N LEU A 19 -11.65 -2.04 3.21
CA LEU A 19 -13.08 -2.25 3.40
C LEU A 19 -13.42 -3.70 3.75
N TRP A 20 -12.74 -4.66 3.12
CA TRP A 20 -12.93 -6.08 3.43
C TRP A 20 -12.45 -6.41 4.85
N CYS A 21 -11.25 -5.96 5.24
CA CYS A 21 -10.71 -6.17 6.60
C CYS A 21 -11.48 -5.41 7.68
N LEU A 22 -12.21 -4.36 7.32
CA LEU A 22 -13.09 -3.62 8.23
C LEU A 22 -14.27 -4.47 8.70
N VAL A 23 -14.77 -5.40 7.87
CA VAL A 23 -15.89 -6.28 8.22
C VAL A 23 -15.59 -7.16 9.45
N PRO A 24 -14.50 -7.95 9.51
CA PRO A 24 -14.15 -8.69 10.72
C PRO A 24 -13.80 -7.76 11.89
N ALA A 25 -13.19 -6.59 11.65
CA ALA A 25 -12.90 -5.63 12.71
C ALA A 25 -14.17 -5.16 13.44
N VAL A 26 -15.20 -4.74 12.69
CA VAL A 26 -16.49 -4.29 13.26
C VAL A 26 -17.28 -5.46 13.86
N ARG A 27 -17.13 -6.68 13.31
CA ARG A 27 -17.77 -7.89 13.83
C ARG A 27 -17.04 -8.52 15.02
N ASN A 28 -16.01 -7.90 15.58
CA ASN A 28 -15.16 -8.46 16.64
C ASN A 28 -14.58 -9.85 16.30
N ARG A 29 -14.19 -10.06 15.03
CA ARG A 29 -13.60 -11.32 14.54
C ARG A 29 -12.14 -11.13 14.12
N THR A 30 -11.39 -12.22 14.13
CA THR A 30 -10.02 -12.30 13.62
C THR A 30 -9.98 -12.37 12.09
N LEU A 31 -8.81 -12.10 11.52
CA LEU A 31 -8.56 -12.20 10.08
C LEU A 31 -8.52 -13.67 9.62
N GLY A 32 -9.38 -14.00 8.65
CA GLY A 32 -9.36 -15.30 7.98
C GLY A 32 -8.29 -15.40 6.88
N ALA A 33 -8.03 -16.61 6.39
CA ALA A 33 -7.06 -16.90 5.33
C ALA A 33 -7.25 -16.07 4.05
N SER A 34 -8.50 -15.73 3.70
CA SER A 34 -8.82 -14.88 2.54
C SER A 34 -8.22 -13.46 2.67
N HIS A 35 -8.22 -12.88 3.87
CA HIS A 35 -7.66 -11.54 4.09
C HIS A 35 -6.13 -11.56 3.97
N TRP A 36 -5.50 -12.65 4.44
CA TRP A 36 -4.06 -12.85 4.27
C TRP A 36 -3.68 -13.01 2.79
N ALA A 37 -4.44 -13.80 2.03
CA ALA A 37 -4.24 -13.92 0.58
C ALA A 37 -4.45 -12.56 -0.14
N GLY A 38 -5.51 -11.82 0.23
CA GLY A 38 -5.77 -10.48 -0.29
C GLY A 38 -4.64 -9.50 0.02
N SER A 39 -4.10 -9.54 1.25
CA SER A 39 -2.94 -8.71 1.64
C SER A 39 -1.69 -9.04 0.83
N GLY A 40 -1.45 -10.31 0.53
CA GLY A 40 -0.37 -10.75 -0.35
C GLY A 40 -0.54 -10.23 -1.78
N LEU A 41 -1.76 -10.26 -2.31
CA LEU A 41 -2.05 -9.72 -3.65
C LEU A 41 -1.81 -8.21 -3.72
N VAL A 42 -2.30 -7.44 -2.75
CA VAL A 42 -2.05 -5.98 -2.69
C VAL A 42 -0.56 -5.71 -2.54
N TYR A 43 0.16 -6.48 -1.73
CA TYR A 43 1.59 -6.33 -1.58
C TYR A 43 2.35 -6.60 -2.89
N ALA A 44 1.94 -7.60 -3.66
CA ALA A 44 2.52 -7.85 -4.98
C ALA A 44 2.34 -6.66 -5.94
N LEU A 45 1.16 -6.02 -5.91
CA LEU A 45 0.91 -4.79 -6.67
C LEU A 45 1.80 -3.63 -6.20
N VAL A 46 1.96 -3.45 -4.89
CA VAL A 46 2.88 -2.45 -4.31
C VAL A 46 4.32 -2.72 -4.78
N CYS A 47 4.79 -3.96 -4.76
CA CYS A 47 6.12 -4.32 -5.26
C CYS A 47 6.29 -3.96 -6.73
N ALA A 48 5.28 -4.23 -7.57
CA ALA A 48 5.31 -3.87 -8.98
C ALA A 48 5.41 -2.34 -9.18
N GLU A 49 4.68 -1.56 -8.38
CA GLU A 49 4.75 -0.09 -8.39
C GLU A 49 6.13 0.42 -7.97
N VAL A 50 6.70 -0.14 -6.89
CA VAL A 50 8.04 0.21 -6.40
C VAL A 50 9.12 -0.09 -7.43
N ILE A 51 9.08 -1.29 -8.04
CA ILE A 51 10.01 -1.66 -9.11
C ILE A 51 9.87 -0.69 -10.29
N SER A 52 8.64 -0.34 -10.67
CA SER A 52 8.41 0.64 -11.74
C SER A 52 9.03 2.00 -11.42
N GLY A 53 8.84 2.49 -10.19
CA GLY A 53 9.47 3.71 -9.69
C GLY A 53 10.99 3.66 -9.79
N ILE A 54 11.62 2.58 -9.33
CA ILE A 54 13.08 2.39 -9.38
C ILE A 54 13.60 2.38 -10.81
N VAL A 55 12.91 1.68 -11.73
CA VAL A 55 13.29 1.64 -13.16
C VAL A 55 13.27 3.05 -13.77
N HIS A 56 12.27 3.88 -13.45
CA HIS A 56 12.23 5.26 -13.93
C HIS A 56 13.37 6.12 -13.39
N LEU A 57 13.73 5.96 -12.11
CA LEU A 57 14.90 6.64 -11.54
C LEU A 57 16.19 6.23 -12.26
N ALA A 58 16.36 4.93 -12.53
CA ALA A 58 17.52 4.41 -13.24
C ALA A 58 17.60 4.89 -14.71
N GLN A 59 16.45 5.17 -15.33
CA GLN A 59 16.36 5.74 -16.68
C GLN A 59 16.60 7.26 -16.74
N GLY A 60 16.95 7.89 -15.61
CA GLY A 60 17.31 9.31 -15.55
C GLY A 60 16.15 10.26 -15.24
N ALA A 61 15.02 9.75 -14.75
CA ALA A 61 13.98 10.62 -14.19
C ALA A 61 14.52 11.34 -12.94
N HIS A 62 14.51 12.67 -12.96
CA HIS A 62 14.89 13.51 -11.83
C HIS A 62 13.63 14.18 -11.23
N PRO A 63 12.89 13.51 -10.34
CA PRO A 63 11.81 14.15 -9.61
C PRO A 63 12.34 15.36 -8.84
N ARG A 64 11.53 16.43 -8.81
CA ARG A 64 11.88 17.74 -8.20
C ARG A 64 12.32 17.59 -6.74
N GLU A 65 11.75 16.61 -6.03
CA GLU A 65 12.11 16.22 -4.67
C GLU A 65 12.57 14.76 -4.61
N TYR A 66 13.81 14.50 -5.05
CA TYR A 66 14.37 13.15 -5.14
C TYR A 66 14.38 12.38 -3.82
N ALA A 67 14.78 13.04 -2.72
CA ALA A 67 14.81 12.44 -1.39
C ALA A 67 13.41 12.08 -0.89
N THR A 68 12.44 12.98 -1.09
CA THR A 68 11.04 12.75 -0.72
C THR A 68 10.46 11.56 -1.46
N PHE A 69 10.69 11.46 -2.78
CA PHE A 69 10.21 10.35 -3.60
C PHE A 69 10.73 8.99 -3.13
N ILE A 70 12.05 8.89 -2.86
CA ILE A 70 12.65 7.67 -2.32
C ILE A 70 12.06 7.33 -0.94
N GLY A 71 11.89 8.33 -0.08
CA GLY A 71 11.24 8.15 1.23
C GLY A 71 9.85 7.54 1.10
N TYR A 72 9.04 8.01 0.15
CA TYR A 72 7.71 7.46 -0.11
C TYR A 72 7.75 6.04 -0.69
N LEU A 73 8.69 5.72 -1.59
CA LEU A 73 8.86 4.35 -2.10
C LEU A 73 9.23 3.36 -1.00
N ILE A 74 10.11 3.76 -0.08
CA ILE A 74 10.46 2.93 1.08
C ILE A 74 9.25 2.79 2.00
N ALA A 75 8.54 3.89 2.29
CA ALA A 75 7.38 3.88 3.17
C ALA A 75 6.28 2.95 2.66
N ILE A 76 5.89 3.07 1.37
CA ILE A 76 4.83 2.24 0.80
C ILE A 76 5.22 0.76 0.77
N PHE A 77 6.49 0.45 0.47
CA PHE A 77 7.00 -0.91 0.48
C PHE A 77 6.94 -1.53 1.88
N LEU A 78 7.24 -0.76 2.93
CA LEU A 78 7.32 -1.28 4.29
C LEU A 78 5.98 -1.31 5.04
N ILE A 79 5.05 -0.41 4.72
CA ILE A 79 3.86 -0.20 5.56
C ILE A 79 2.97 -1.45 5.63
N LEU A 80 2.74 -2.12 4.50
CA LEU A 80 1.88 -3.29 4.43
C LEU A 80 2.48 -4.54 5.08
N PRO A 81 3.76 -4.92 4.83
CA PRO A 81 4.37 -6.07 5.49
C PRO A 81 4.52 -5.84 7.00
N LEU A 82 4.88 -4.62 7.44
CA LEU A 82 4.94 -4.30 8.87
C LEU A 82 3.55 -4.36 9.51
N GLY A 83 2.53 -3.80 8.87
CA GLY A 83 1.14 -3.91 9.32
C GLY A 83 0.65 -5.36 9.37
N ALA A 84 1.01 -6.17 8.37
CA ALA A 84 0.68 -7.59 8.34
C ALA A 84 1.36 -8.39 9.46
N VAL A 85 2.65 -8.15 9.73
CA VAL A 85 3.37 -8.77 10.85
C VAL A 85 2.75 -8.37 12.18
N LEU A 86 2.51 -7.07 12.39
CA LEU A 86 1.87 -6.59 13.61
C LEU A 86 0.46 -7.17 13.80
N ALA A 87 -0.32 -7.27 12.73
CA ALA A 87 -1.62 -7.91 12.75
C ALA A 87 -1.56 -9.41 13.08
N ARG A 88 -0.47 -10.11 12.73
CA ARG A 88 -0.26 -11.51 13.15
C ARG A 88 0.05 -11.65 14.63
N LEU A 89 0.78 -10.68 15.18
CA LEU A 89 1.11 -10.64 16.61
C LEU A 89 -0.12 -10.35 17.49
N GLU A 90 -1.18 -9.79 16.90
CA GLU A 90 -2.44 -9.45 17.56
C GLU A 90 -3.60 -10.35 17.08
N PRO A 91 -3.77 -11.57 17.61
CA PRO A 91 -4.79 -12.54 17.18
C PRO A 91 -6.19 -12.19 17.72
N THR A 92 -6.57 -10.91 17.66
CA THR A 92 -7.85 -10.37 18.10
C THR A 92 -8.47 -9.52 16.97
N ARG A 93 -9.59 -8.84 17.25
CA ARG A 93 -10.15 -7.84 16.33
C ARG A 93 -9.14 -6.73 15.97
N TRP A 94 -8.17 -6.47 16.84
CA TRP A 94 -7.18 -5.41 16.64
C TRP A 94 -6.24 -5.74 15.48
N GLY A 95 -5.93 -7.02 15.23
CA GLY A 95 -5.21 -7.42 14.02
C GLY A 95 -5.96 -7.04 12.73
N ALA A 96 -7.29 -7.16 12.72
CA ALA A 96 -8.11 -6.71 11.60
C ALA A 96 -8.11 -5.18 11.43
N VAL A 97 -8.14 -4.43 12.54
CA VAL A 97 -8.01 -2.96 12.52
C VAL A 97 -6.63 -2.55 11.96
N ILE A 98 -5.55 -3.18 12.42
CA ILE A 98 -4.19 -2.90 11.97
C ILE A 98 -4.08 -3.09 10.45
N LEU A 99 -4.55 -4.22 9.93
CA LEU A 99 -4.48 -4.51 8.50
C LEU A 99 -5.35 -3.56 7.67
N THR A 100 -6.51 -3.17 8.20
CA THR A 100 -7.38 -2.14 7.58
C THR A 100 -6.64 -0.81 7.45
N VAL A 101 -6.04 -0.33 8.54
CA VAL A 101 -5.30 0.94 8.55
C VAL A 101 -4.09 0.85 7.62
N ALA A 102 -3.33 -0.24 7.65
CA ALA A 102 -2.18 -0.43 6.76
C ALA A 102 -2.59 -0.35 5.27
N ALA A 103 -3.69 -1.01 4.88
CA ALA A 103 -4.19 -0.97 3.51
C ALA A 103 -4.66 0.43 3.07
N LEU A 104 -5.28 1.19 3.99
CA LEU A 104 -5.65 2.59 3.73
C LEU A 104 -4.41 3.48 3.58
N VAL A 105 -3.40 3.32 4.44
CA VAL A 105 -2.14 4.08 4.35
C VAL A 105 -1.43 3.81 3.04
N VAL A 106 -1.33 2.54 2.59
CA VAL A 106 -0.80 2.20 1.25
C VAL A 106 -1.49 3.03 0.17
N SER A 107 -2.84 3.05 0.19
CA SER A 107 -3.63 3.77 -0.82
C SER A 107 -3.33 5.27 -0.81
N VAL A 108 -3.20 5.88 0.37
CA VAL A 108 -2.85 7.30 0.52
C VAL A 108 -1.41 7.60 0.06
N LEU A 109 -0.45 6.74 0.39
CA LEU A 109 0.94 6.93 -0.03
C LEU A 109 1.07 6.90 -1.55
N ILE A 110 0.29 6.07 -2.25
CA ILE A 110 0.27 6.06 -3.73
C ILE A 110 -0.31 7.34 -4.29
N LEU A 111 -1.40 7.85 -3.70
CA LEU A 111 -1.93 9.16 -4.09
C LEU A 111 -0.87 10.25 -3.95
N ARG A 112 -0.08 10.24 -2.86
CA ARG A 112 1.02 11.19 -2.66
C ARG A 112 2.14 11.02 -3.68
N ILE A 113 2.54 9.78 -3.99
CA ILE A 113 3.54 9.49 -5.04
C ILE A 113 3.07 10.00 -6.41
N ASN A 114 1.80 9.79 -6.74
CA ASN A 114 1.20 10.26 -7.99
C ASN A 114 1.15 11.80 -8.06
N GLN A 115 0.80 12.46 -6.96
CA GLN A 115 0.82 13.93 -6.87
C GLN A 115 2.23 14.49 -7.11
N LEU A 116 3.24 13.94 -6.43
CA LEU A 116 4.65 14.34 -6.59
C LEU A 116 5.13 14.22 -8.05
N TRP A 117 4.64 13.24 -8.79
CA TRP A 117 4.93 13.07 -10.21
C TRP A 117 4.17 14.04 -11.13
N SER A 118 2.91 14.35 -10.80
CA SER A 118 2.08 15.26 -11.60
C SER A 118 2.47 16.73 -11.47
N GLY A 119 3.33 17.08 -10.50
CA GLY A 119 3.73 18.46 -10.22
C GLY A 119 2.62 19.30 -9.56
N VAL A 120 1.50 18.69 -9.18
CA VAL A 120 0.42 19.33 -8.44
C VAL A 120 0.73 19.18 -6.95
N GLY A 121 1.20 20.27 -6.35
CA GLY A 121 1.43 20.45 -4.92
C GLY A 121 0.63 21.64 -4.41
#